data_AF-A0A519EGQ3-F1
#
_entry.id   AF-A0A519EGQ3-F1
#
_cell.length_a   1.000
_cell.length_b   1.000
_cell.length_c   1.000
_cell.angle_alpha   90.00
_cell.angle_beta   90.00
_cell.angle_gamma   90.00
#
_symmetry.space_group_name_H-M   'P 1'
#
loop_
_entity.id
_entity.type
_entity.pdbx_description
1 polymer ?
#
loop_
_entity_poly.entity_id
_entity_poly.type
_entity_poly.pdbx_seq_one_letter_code
_entity_poly.pdbx_strand_id
1 'polypeptide(L)'
;MSFTVYLQRFHEGADVPVPFASLIAFLSQYGTPGNDALAGEFVFPDELADDASVIGNDEQGASCIAFHRPVIDDRFKRLVLSAMTQFGLSAYDDGCEWLFMPPGESGHAPAAMLEELANGTREVHGLDDLWP
;
A
#
# COMPACT_ATOMS: atom_id res chain seq x y z
N MET A 1 14.11 -13.36 6.36
CA MET A 1 13.85 -12.28 5.38
C MET A 1 12.57 -11.62 5.81
N SER A 2 12.57 -10.31 6.04
CA SER A 2 11.32 -9.54 6.15
C SER A 2 10.73 -9.42 4.74
N PHE A 3 9.42 -9.52 4.63
CA PHE A 3 8.68 -9.25 3.40
C PHE A 3 7.75 -8.08 3.72
N THR A 4 7.77 -7.02 2.92
CA THR A 4 6.99 -5.81 3.18
C THR A 4 6.25 -5.41 1.92
N VAL A 5 4.95 -5.13 2.06
CA VAL A 5 4.14 -4.58 0.98
C VAL A 5 3.90 -3.10 1.25
N TYR A 6 4.14 -2.28 0.24
CA TYR A 6 3.94 -0.84 0.28
C TYR A 6 2.75 -0.45 -0.56
N LEU A 7 1.91 0.45 -0.02
CA LEU A 7 0.86 1.13 -0.77
C LEU A 7 1.19 2.61 -0.87
N GLN A 8 1.27 3.13 -2.09
CA GLN A 8 1.70 4.50 -2.37
C GLN A 8 0.99 5.06 -3.58
N ARG A 9 0.68 6.36 -3.55
CA ARG A 9 0.01 7.03 -4.67
C ARG A 9 1.04 7.78 -5.50
N PHE A 10 0.95 7.62 -6.81
CA PHE A 10 1.80 8.31 -7.76
C PHE A 10 0.95 9.15 -8.73
N HIS A 11 1.49 10.29 -9.14
CA HIS A 11 0.94 11.10 -10.22
C HIS A 11 2.09 11.79 -10.97
N GLU A 12 2.07 11.70 -12.29
CA GLU A 12 3.12 12.26 -13.18
C GLU A 12 4.56 11.90 -12.75
N GLY A 13 4.76 10.67 -12.24
CA GLY A 13 6.07 10.17 -11.82
C GLY A 13 6.54 10.66 -10.44
N ALA A 14 5.67 11.32 -9.68
CA ALA A 14 5.96 11.81 -8.34
C ALA A 14 5.00 11.23 -7.29
N ASP A 15 5.47 11.21 -6.05
CA ASP A 15 4.68 10.79 -4.89
C ASP A 15 3.62 11.83 -4.56
N VAL A 16 2.37 11.37 -4.42
CA VAL A 16 1.25 12.24 -4.04
C VAL A 16 0.76 11.84 -2.66
N PRO A 17 0.93 12.71 -1.65
CA PRO A 17 0.41 12.45 -0.32
C PRO A 17 -1.12 12.26 -0.32
N VAL A 18 -1.58 11.31 0.48
CA VAL A 18 -2.99 11.07 0.78
C VAL A 18 -3.30 11.63 2.17
N PRO A 19 -4.50 12.17 2.45
CA PRO A 19 -4.80 12.67 3.80
C PRO A 19 -4.57 11.61 4.87
N PHE A 20 -3.70 11.93 5.84
CA PHE A 20 -3.24 11.00 6.88
C PHE A 20 -4.42 10.42 7.67
N ALA A 21 -5.29 11.27 8.19
CA ALA A 21 -6.51 10.88 8.89
C ALA A 21 -7.41 9.91 8.09
N SER A 22 -7.44 10.01 6.75
CA SER A 22 -8.22 9.09 5.91
C SER A 22 -7.63 7.69 5.89
N LEU A 23 -6.30 7.57 5.84
CA LEU A 23 -5.62 6.27 5.89
C LEU A 23 -5.71 5.64 7.28
N ILE A 24 -5.60 6.45 8.35
CA ILE A 24 -5.84 6.01 9.73
C ILE A 24 -7.27 5.47 9.88
N ALA A 25 -8.26 6.22 9.39
CA ALA A 25 -9.67 5.81 9.45
C ALA A 25 -9.94 4.53 8.63
N PHE A 26 -9.25 4.36 7.51
CA PHE A 26 -9.32 3.14 6.70
C PHE A 26 -8.72 1.94 7.44
N LEU A 27 -7.49 2.04 7.95
CA LEU A 27 -6.82 0.94 8.65
C LEU A 27 -7.51 0.55 9.96
N SER A 28 -8.17 1.51 10.62
CA SER A 28 -8.97 1.26 11.83
C SER A 28 -10.16 0.31 11.60
N GLN A 29 -10.52 0.02 10.35
CA GLN A 29 -11.53 -0.98 10.01
C GLN A 29 -10.99 -2.41 10.05
N TYR A 30 -9.66 -2.57 9.95
CA TYR A 30 -8.98 -3.85 9.81
C TYR A 30 -8.12 -4.20 11.05
N GLY A 31 -7.66 -3.19 11.78
CA GLY A 31 -6.80 -3.38 12.95
C GLY A 31 -7.01 -2.30 14.01
N THR A 32 -6.20 -2.37 15.05
CA THR A 32 -6.17 -1.38 16.13
C THR A 32 -4.85 -0.64 16.11
N PRO A 33 -4.82 0.66 16.48
CA PRO A 33 -3.57 1.37 16.65
C PRO A 33 -2.60 0.61 17.55
N GLY A 34 -1.31 0.60 17.17
CA GLY A 34 -0.23 0.04 17.97
C GLY A 34 -0.10 0.74 19.33
N ASN A 35 0.57 0.09 20.27
CA ASN A 35 0.82 0.66 21.60
C ASN A 35 1.98 1.66 21.61
N ASP A 36 2.78 1.71 20.54
CA ASP A 36 3.89 2.63 20.43
C ASP A 36 3.39 4.04 20.07
N ALA A 37 4.04 5.06 20.64
CA ALA A 37 3.57 6.44 20.66
C ALA A 37 3.51 7.14 19.28
N LEU A 38 3.71 6.41 18.18
CA LEU A 38 3.66 6.90 16.82
C LEU A 38 2.23 6.77 16.30
N ALA A 39 1.55 7.91 16.13
CA ALA A 39 0.32 7.97 15.36
C ALA A 39 0.65 7.44 13.95
N GLY A 40 0.19 6.23 13.61
CA GLY A 40 0.47 5.61 12.31
C GLY A 40 0.68 4.10 12.34
N GLU A 41 1.03 3.52 13.49
CA GLU A 41 1.20 2.08 13.62
C GLU A 41 -0.14 1.37 13.89
N PHE A 42 -0.34 0.21 13.26
CA PHE A 42 -1.51 -0.65 13.41
C PHE A 42 -1.09 -2.10 13.58
N VAL A 43 -1.77 -2.79 14.48
CA VAL A 43 -1.67 -4.25 14.65
C VAL A 43 -2.98 -4.91 14.23
N PHE A 44 -2.89 -6.08 13.61
CA PHE A 44 -4.05 -6.79 13.06
C PHE A 44 -4.33 -8.06 13.87
N PRO A 45 -5.49 -8.18 14.53
CA PRO A 45 -5.83 -9.36 15.32
C PRO A 45 -6.08 -10.62 14.46
N ASP A 46 -6.36 -10.44 13.17
CA ASP A 46 -6.74 -11.50 12.23
C ASP A 46 -5.58 -11.98 11.33
N GLU A 47 -4.33 -11.76 11.74
CA GLU A 47 -3.11 -12.21 11.02
C GLU A 47 -2.98 -11.65 9.58
N LEU A 48 -3.62 -10.53 9.25
CA LEU A 48 -3.48 -9.87 7.94
C LEU A 48 -2.02 -9.51 7.62
N ALA A 49 -1.32 -9.03 8.64
CA ALA A 49 0.10 -8.70 8.68
C ALA A 49 0.55 -8.70 10.14
N ASP A 50 1.86 -8.77 10.40
CA ASP A 50 2.39 -8.60 11.76
C ASP A 50 2.00 -7.19 12.27
N ASP A 51 2.21 -6.18 11.43
CA ASP A 51 1.85 -4.78 11.68
C ASP A 51 1.78 -3.97 10.36
N ALA A 52 1.24 -2.76 10.44
CA ALA A 52 1.33 -1.77 9.38
C ALA A 52 1.65 -0.38 9.92
N SER A 53 2.39 0.39 9.12
CA SER A 53 2.77 1.76 9.43
C SER A 53 2.32 2.72 8.34
N VAL A 54 1.58 3.76 8.72
CA VAL A 54 1.30 4.91 7.85
C VAL A 54 2.44 5.90 7.99
N ILE A 55 3.20 6.10 6.91
CA ILE A 55 4.35 7.01 6.89
C ILE A 55 3.88 8.40 6.48
N GLY A 56 4.02 9.36 7.37
CA GLY A 56 3.62 10.75 7.17
C GLY A 56 3.00 11.37 8.42
N ASN A 57 2.24 12.44 8.25
CA ASN A 57 1.56 13.14 9.35
C ASN A 57 0.37 13.96 8.85
N ASP A 58 -0.42 14.52 9.77
CA ASP A 58 -1.61 15.32 9.45
C ASP A 58 -1.31 16.62 8.68
N GLU A 59 -0.11 17.18 8.80
CA GLU A 59 0.26 18.44 8.12
C GLU A 59 0.60 18.23 6.64
N GLN A 60 1.36 17.18 6.34
CA GLN A 60 1.90 16.89 5.00
C GLN A 60 1.12 15.79 4.27
N GLY A 61 0.26 15.07 4.99
CA GLY A 61 -0.35 13.84 4.51
C GLY A 61 0.54 12.62 4.72
N ALA A 62 0.01 11.47 4.32
CA ALA A 62 0.69 10.19 4.29
C ALA A 62 1.30 9.94 2.91
N SER A 63 2.58 9.61 2.86
CA SER A 63 3.28 9.22 1.63
C SER A 63 3.00 7.76 1.26
N CYS A 64 2.98 6.86 2.26
CA CYS A 64 2.76 5.45 2.02
C CYS A 64 2.21 4.71 3.24
N ILE A 65 1.68 3.51 3.00
CA ILE A 65 1.40 2.51 4.03
C ILE A 65 2.37 1.36 3.82
N ALA A 66 3.10 0.95 4.85
CA ALA A 66 3.94 -0.24 4.82
C ALA A 66 3.27 -1.34 5.66
N PHE A 67 3.06 -2.51 5.07
CA PHE A 67 2.58 -3.71 5.75
C PHE A 67 3.75 -4.66 5.95
N HIS A 68 4.05 -4.99 7.20
CA HIS A 68 5.16 -5.85 7.54
C HIS A 68 4.70 -7.30 7.68
N ARG A 69 5.34 -8.19 6.93
CA ARG A 69 5.02 -9.63 6.83
C ARG A 69 3.52 -9.90 6.61
N PRO A 70 2.91 -9.29 5.56
CA PRO A 70 1.52 -9.58 5.24
C PRO A 70 1.34 -11.03 4.81
N VAL A 71 0.21 -11.61 5.17
CA VAL A 71 -0.24 -12.90 4.64
C VAL A 71 -0.96 -12.64 3.33
N ILE A 72 -0.33 -12.96 2.19
CA ILE A 72 -0.87 -12.69 0.85
C ILE A 72 -2.00 -13.69 0.51
N ASP A 73 -3.15 -13.48 1.13
CA ASP A 73 -4.39 -14.22 0.88
C ASP A 73 -5.47 -13.30 0.29
N ASP A 74 -6.66 -13.86 0.06
CA ASP A 74 -7.82 -13.12 -0.42
C ASP A 74 -8.21 -11.92 0.46
N ARG A 75 -7.99 -12.00 1.78
CA ARG A 75 -8.37 -10.93 2.71
C ARG A 75 -7.41 -9.76 2.56
N PHE A 76 -6.11 -10.03 2.55
CA PHE A 76 -5.10 -9.00 2.32
C PHE A 76 -5.26 -8.38 0.93
N LYS A 77 -5.46 -9.19 -0.11
CA LYS A 77 -5.72 -8.68 -1.47
C LYS A 77 -6.97 -7.79 -1.53
N ARG A 78 -8.03 -8.11 -0.79
CA ARG A 78 -9.23 -7.25 -0.68
C ARG A 78 -8.96 -5.92 0.00
N LEU A 79 -8.15 -5.93 1.07
CA LEU A 79 -7.71 -4.70 1.73
C LEU A 79 -6.93 -3.83 0.74
N VAL A 80 -5.94 -4.40 0.05
CA VAL A 80 -5.14 -3.71 -0.96
C VAL A 80 -6.04 -3.15 -2.06
N LEU A 81 -6.89 -3.96 -2.68
CA LEU A 81 -7.81 -3.52 -3.74
C LEU A 81 -8.74 -2.39 -3.27
N SER A 82 -9.24 -2.46 -2.03
CA SER A 82 -10.07 -1.40 -1.45
C SER A 82 -9.29 -0.10 -1.30
N ALA A 83 -8.04 -0.17 -0.83
CA ALA A 83 -7.16 0.98 -0.70
C ALA A 83 -6.81 1.59 -2.08
N MET A 84 -6.51 0.76 -3.08
CA MET A 84 -6.28 1.17 -4.46
C MET A 84 -7.51 1.90 -5.02
N THR A 85 -8.70 1.34 -4.83
CA THR A 85 -9.96 1.90 -5.34
C THR A 85 -10.34 3.21 -4.64
N GLN A 86 -10.17 3.28 -3.32
CA GLN A 86 -10.61 4.43 -2.53
C GLN A 86 -9.63 5.62 -2.62
N PHE A 87 -8.33 5.34 -2.71
CA PHE A 87 -7.29 6.37 -2.60
C PHE A 87 -6.41 6.51 -3.84
N GLY A 88 -6.60 5.67 -4.86
CA GLY A 88 -5.73 5.62 -6.04
C GLY A 88 -4.33 5.13 -5.72
N LEU A 89 -4.18 4.32 -4.67
CA LEU A 89 -2.89 3.75 -4.29
C LEU A 89 -2.46 2.69 -5.30
N SER A 90 -1.15 2.58 -5.50
CA SER A 90 -0.47 1.47 -6.17
C SER A 90 0.18 0.59 -5.11
N ALA A 91 0.38 -0.69 -5.39
CA ALA A 91 0.97 -1.66 -4.48
C ALA A 91 2.26 -2.26 -5.06
N TYR A 92 3.25 -2.50 -4.21
CA TYR A 92 4.48 -3.20 -4.57
C TYR A 92 5.09 -3.81 -3.31
N ASP A 93 5.96 -4.81 -3.47
CA ASP A 93 6.69 -5.42 -2.36
C ASP A 93 8.18 -5.02 -2.37
N ASP A 94 8.89 -5.32 -1.29
CA ASP A 94 10.32 -5.10 -1.15
C ASP A 94 11.19 -5.95 -2.09
N GLY A 95 10.61 -6.94 -2.78
CA GLY A 95 11.23 -7.67 -3.88
C GLY A 95 11.19 -6.92 -5.22
N CYS A 96 10.39 -5.85 -5.32
CA CYS A 96 10.20 -5.05 -6.54
C CYS A 96 9.87 -5.93 -7.77
N GLU A 97 9.11 -7.01 -7.61
CA GLU A 97 8.78 -7.86 -8.76
C GLU A 97 7.79 -7.18 -9.71
N TRP A 98 6.75 -6.57 -9.13
CA TRP A 98 5.67 -5.90 -9.85
C TRP A 98 5.29 -4.60 -9.14
N LEU A 99 4.87 -3.61 -9.93
CA LEU A 99 4.11 -2.46 -9.45
C LEU A 99 2.65 -2.61 -9.90
N PHE A 100 1.78 -2.93 -8.95
CA PHE A 100 0.35 -3.05 -9.16
C PHE A 100 -0.30 -1.66 -9.12
N MET A 101 -0.98 -1.27 -10.18
CA MET A 101 -1.54 0.08 -10.32
C MET A 101 -3.05 0.04 -10.57
N PRO A 102 -3.80 1.08 -10.16
CA PRO A 102 -5.19 1.21 -10.57
C PRO A 102 -5.32 1.30 -12.10
N PRO A 103 -6.45 0.90 -12.69
CA PRO A 103 -6.65 0.93 -14.14
C PRO A 103 -6.44 2.33 -14.73
N GLY A 104 -5.64 2.44 -15.78
CA GLY A 104 -5.34 3.71 -16.44
C GLY A 104 -4.27 4.57 -15.76
N GLU A 105 -3.75 4.16 -14.60
CA GLU A 105 -2.74 4.92 -13.85
C GLU A 105 -1.30 4.51 -14.17
N SER A 106 -1.10 3.51 -15.04
CA SER A 106 0.22 2.94 -15.35
C SER A 106 1.25 3.97 -15.87
N GLY A 107 0.81 5.05 -16.50
CA GLY A 107 1.66 6.16 -16.96
C GLY A 107 2.13 7.12 -15.86
N HIS A 108 1.66 6.96 -14.62
CA HIS A 108 2.03 7.83 -13.50
C HIS A 108 3.15 7.27 -12.61
N ALA A 109 3.61 6.05 -12.88
CA ALA A 109 4.70 5.43 -12.13
C ALA A 109 6.02 6.23 -12.27
N PRO A 110 6.80 6.41 -11.18
CA PRO A 110 8.12 7.02 -11.24
C PRO A 110 9.09 6.21 -12.11
N ALA A 111 9.82 6.88 -13.01
CA ALA A 111 10.75 6.21 -13.91
C ALA A 111 11.82 5.38 -13.16
N ALA A 112 12.36 5.94 -12.08
CA ALA A 112 13.35 5.25 -11.23
C ALA A 112 12.80 3.95 -10.62
N MET A 113 11.49 3.90 -10.33
CA MET A 113 10.85 2.69 -9.84
C MET A 113 10.69 1.66 -10.96
N LEU A 114 10.28 2.10 -12.15
CA LEU A 114 10.12 1.22 -13.33
C LEU A 114 11.44 0.52 -13.71
N GLU A 115 12.58 1.17 -13.52
CA GLU A 115 13.90 0.61 -13.81
C GLU A 115 14.29 -0.54 -12.86
N GLU A 116 13.77 -0.53 -11.63
CA GLU A 116 14.06 -1.54 -10.60
C GLU A 116 13.09 -2.73 -10.64
N LEU A 117 11.97 -2.61 -11.38
CA LEU A 117 10.95 -3.66 -11.43
C LEU A 117 11.39 -4.83 -12.31
N ALA A 118 11.32 -6.05 -11.77
CA ALA A 118 11.68 -7.25 -12.54
C ALA A 118 10.71 -7.52 -13.70
N ASN A 119 9.42 -7.26 -13.50
CA ASN A 119 8.37 -7.55 -14.47
C ASN A 119 7.58 -6.31 -14.95
N GLY A 120 7.86 -5.13 -14.39
CA GLY A 120 7.20 -3.88 -14.74
C GLY A 120 5.88 -3.64 -14.00
N THR A 121 4.95 -2.92 -14.64
CA THR A 121 3.65 -2.55 -14.06
C THR A 121 2.54 -3.52 -14.44
N ARG A 122 1.56 -3.68 -13.55
CA ARG A 122 0.34 -4.44 -13.81
C ARG A 122 -0.88 -3.63 -13.37
N GLU A 123 -1.82 -3.43 -14.29
CA GLU A 123 -3.10 -2.82 -13.95
C GLU A 123 -4.00 -3.83 -13.21
N VAL A 124 -4.63 -3.39 -12.13
CA VAL A 124 -5.46 -4.22 -11.26
C VAL A 124 -6.93 -3.92 -11.53
N HIS A 125 -7.63 -4.87 -12.17
CA HIS A 125 -9.07 -4.79 -12.38
C HIS A 125 -9.87 -5.60 -11.35
N GLY A 126 -9.21 -6.53 -10.66
CA GLY A 126 -9.80 -7.34 -9.60
C GLY A 126 -8.75 -8.04 -8.73
N LEU A 127 -9.21 -8.89 -7.81
CA LEU A 127 -8.33 -9.59 -6.85
C LEU A 127 -7.33 -10.53 -7.54
N ASP A 128 -7.75 -11.17 -8.62
CA ASP A 128 -6.91 -12.12 -9.38
C ASP A 128 -5.73 -11.43 -10.09
N ASP A 129 -5.73 -10.09 -10.13
CA ASP A 129 -4.61 -9.30 -10.67
C ASP A 129 -3.50 -9.02 -9.67
N LEU A 130 -3.79 -9.15 -8.37
CA LEU A 130 -2.84 -8.94 -7.29
C LEU A 130 -2.15 -10.26 -6.92
N TRP A 131 -0.82 -10.29 -7.00
CA TRP A 131 0.10 -11.40 -6.67
C TRP A 131 -0.39 -12.81 -7.12
N PRO A 132 0.25 -13.43 -8.14
CA PRO A 132 -0.20 -14.72 -8.67
C PRO A 132 -0.17 -15.87 -7.65
#